data_AF-A0A0G1TJT4-F1
#
_entry.id   AF-A0A0G1TJT4-F1
#
_cell.length_a   1.000
_cell.length_b   1.000
_cell.length_c   1.000
_cell.angle_alpha   90.00
_cell.angle_beta   90.00
_cell.angle_gamma   90.00
#
_symmetry.space_group_name_H-M   'P 1'
#
loop_
_entity.id
_entity.type
_entity.pdbx_description
1 polymer ?
#
loop_
_entity_poly.entity_id
_entity_poly.type
_entity_poly.pdbx_seq_one_letter_code
_entity_poly.pdbx_strand_id
1 'polypeptide(L)' 'MNYERILQQLLADTNTGITFNGTQPWDPQVHDKRAYARILKEANLGAGESYMDKWMVQ' A
#
# COMPACT_ATOMS: atom_id res chain seq x y z
N MET A 1 -13.56 8.50 3.56
CA MET A 1 -12.58 7.87 4.46
C MET A 1 -11.26 7.80 3.72
N ASN A 2 -10.13 8.23 4.31
CA ASN A 2 -8.84 8.23 3.62
C ASN A 2 -8.04 6.96 3.98
N TYR A 3 -8.16 5.92 3.15
CA TYR A 3 -7.55 4.60 3.37
C TYR A 3 -6.02 4.63 3.33
N GLU A 4 -5.45 5.52 2.51
CA GLU A 4 -4.00 5.76 2.43
C GLU A 4 -3.41 6.10 3.79
N ARG A 5 -4.02 7.08 4.48
CA ARG A 5 -3.53 7.54 5.79
C ARG A 5 -3.61 6.46 6.87
N ILE A 6 -4.65 5.63 6.84
CA ILE A 6 -4.80 4.52 7.79
C ILE A 6 -3.69 3.49 7.58
N LEU A 7 -3.41 3.14 6.32
CA LEU A 7 -2.35 2.19 5.99
C LEU A 7 -0.96 2.74 6.29
N GLN A 8 -0.72 4.03 6.02
CA GLN A 8 0.53 4.69 6.39
C GLN A 8 0.76 4.69 7.91
N GLN A 9 -0.29 4.95 8.70
CA GLN A 9 -0.20 4.87 10.17
C GLN A 9 0.09 3.44 10.64
N LEU A 10 -0.60 2.45 10.09
CA LEU A 10 -0.36 1.04 10.44
C LEU A 10 1.08 0.60 10.15
N LEU A 11 1.63 1.00 8.99
CA LEU A 11 3.02 0.69 8.65
C LEU A 11 4.01 1.43 9.56
N ALA A 12 3.75 2.71 9.87
CA ALA A 12 4.57 3.49 10.79
C ALA A 12 4.64 2.83 12.18
N ASP A 13 3.53 2.32 12.69
CA ASP A 13 3.46 1.64 13.99
C ASP A 13 4.28 0.33 14.02
N THR A 14 4.40 -0.36 12.89
CA THR A 14 5.16 -1.63 12.78
C THR A 14 6.67 -1.45 12.65
N ASN A 15 7.16 -0.22 12.50
CA ASN A 15 8.59 0.13 12.34
C ASN A 15 9.32 -0.66 11.23
N THR A 16 8.58 -1.06 10.18
CA THR A 16 9.10 -1.85 9.05
C THR A 16 9.92 -1.01 8.07
N GLY A 17 9.88 0.32 8.18
CA GLY A 17 10.59 1.23 7.27
C GLY A 17 10.03 1.27 5.84
N ILE A 18 8.80 0.79 5.64
CA ILE A 18 8.10 0.80 4.35
C ILE A 18 7.13 1.99 4.32
N THR A 19 7.22 2.81 3.27
CA THR A 19 6.34 3.95 3.05
C THR A 19 5.66 3.84 1.69
N PHE A 20 4.33 3.91 1.63
CA PHE A 20 3.64 4.00 0.34
C PHE A 20 4.06 5.27 -0.41
N ASN A 21 4.44 5.15 -1.68
CA ASN A 21 5.01 6.22 -2.49
C ASN A 21 6.27 6.86 -1.88
N GLY A 22 7.04 6.08 -1.11
CA GLY A 22 8.31 6.53 -0.57
C GLY A 22 9.44 6.53 -1.61
N THR A 23 10.62 6.97 -1.19
CA THR A 23 11.79 7.12 -2.07
C THR A 23 12.70 5.89 -2.08
N GLN A 24 12.45 4.91 -1.21
CA GLN A 24 13.28 3.71 -1.15
C GLN A 24 12.92 2.75 -2.29
N PRO A 25 13.87 1.95 -2.79
CA PRO A 25 13.63 1.03 -3.89
C PRO A 25 12.68 -0.13 -3.53
N TRP A 26 12.32 -0.32 -2.25
CA TRP A 26 11.33 -1.30 -1.80
C TRP A 26 10.00 -0.66 -1.39
N ASP A 27 9.87 0.66 -1.51
CA ASP A 27 8.67 1.39 -1.17
C ASP A 27 7.62 1.21 -2.28
N PRO A 28 6.46 0.59 -1.99
CA PRO A 28 5.45 0.33 -2.99
C PRO A 28 4.88 1.65 -3.54
N GLN A 29 4.92 1.80 -4.86
CA GLN A 29 4.34 2.94 -5.56
C GLN A 29 2.90 2.60 -5.94
N VAL A 30 1.96 3.42 -5.45
CA VAL A 30 0.53 3.25 -5.69
C VAL A 30 0.09 4.28 -6.71
N HIS A 31 -0.30 3.82 -7.88
CA HIS A 31 -0.80 4.66 -8.97
C HIS A 31 -2.32 4.85 -8.89
N ASP A 32 -3.04 3.93 -8.26
CA ASP A 32 -4.49 3.98 -8.11
C ASP A 32 -4.93 3.88 -6.64
N LYS A 33 -5.70 4.85 -6.18
CA LYS A 33 -6.17 4.94 -4.78
C LYS A 33 -7.09 3.78 -4.37
N ARG A 34 -7.67 3.05 -5.33
CA ARG A 34 -8.46 1.84 -5.06
C ARG A 34 -7.63 0.74 -4.41
N ALA A 35 -6.31 0.72 -4.65
CA ALA A 35 -5.41 -0.22 -4.01
C ALA A 35 -5.42 -0.11 -2.48
N TYR A 36 -5.43 1.11 -1.92
CA TYR A 36 -5.47 1.30 -0.46
C TYR A 36 -6.73 0.70 0.18
N ALA A 37 -7.89 0.89 -0.46
CA ALA A 37 -9.14 0.33 0.04
C ALA A 37 -9.14 -1.20 -0.02
N ARG A 38 -8.57 -1.78 -1.09
CA ARG A 38 -8.48 -3.24 -1.26
C ARG A 38 -7.48 -3.86 -0.29
N ILE A 39 -6.30 -3.27 -0.12
CA ILE A 39 -5.30 -3.70 0.85
C ILE A 39 -5.87 -3.63 2.27
N LEU A 40 -6.58 -2.58 2.65
CA LEU A 40 -7.17 -2.50 3.98
C LEU A 40 -8.23 -3.58 4.22
N LYS A 41 -8.95 -3.99 3.17
CA LYS A 41 -10.04 -4.99 3.26
C LYS A 41 -9.55 -6.44 3.20
N GLU A 42 -8.51 -6.70 2.40
CA GLU A 42 -8.07 -8.05 2.02
C GLU A 42 -6.59 -8.32 2.39
N ALA A 43 -5.94 -7.37 3.06
CA ALA A 43 -4.55 -7.42 3.51
C ALA A 43 -3.58 -7.87 2.39
N ASN A 44 -2.90 -9.01 2.59
CA ASN A 44 -1.89 -9.52 1.67
C ASN A 44 -2.44 -9.91 0.29
N LEU A 45 -3.69 -10.39 0.22
CA LEU A 45 -4.31 -10.76 -1.05
C LEU A 45 -4.62 -9.52 -1.89
N GLY A 46 -5.19 -8.49 -1.26
CA GLY A 46 -5.47 -7.21 -1.91
C GLY A 46 -4.21 -6.48 -2.40
N ALA A 47 -3.08 -6.66 -1.70
CA ALA A 47 -1.78 -6.15 -2.14
C ALA A 47 -1.28 -6.88 -3.40
N GLY A 48 -1.34 -8.22 -3.41
CA GLY A 48 -0.94 -9.04 -4.56
C GLY A 48 -1.80 -8.79 -5.80
N GLU A 49 -3.11 -8.65 -5.63
CA GLU A 49 -4.02 -8.35 -6.73
C GLU A 49 -3.83 -6.92 -7.26
N SER A 50 -3.59 -5.94 -6.40
CA SER A 50 -3.28 -4.57 -6.83
C SER A 50 -1.97 -4.49 -7.63
N TYR A 51 -1.00 -5.37 -7.34
CA TYR A 51 0.22 -5.50 -8.14
C TYR A 51 -0.06 -6.14 -9.51
N MET A 52 -0.86 -7.21 -9.55
CA MET A 52 -1.28 -7.86 -10.82
C MET A 52 -2.12 -6.93 -11.70
N ASP A 53 -3.01 -6.14 -11.10
CA ASP A 53 -3.86 -5.14 -11.76
C ASP A 53 -3.08 -3.89 -12.21
N LYS A 54 -1.77 -3.83 -11.96
CA LYS A 54 -0.88 -2.67 -12.22
C LYS A 54 -1.30 -1.38 -11.52
N TRP A 55 -2.10 -1.48 -10.46
CA TRP A 55 -2.48 -0.36 -9.60
C TRP A 55 -1.38 0.00 -8.62
N MET A 56 -0.51 -0.98 -8.32
CA MET A 56 0.71 -0.82 -7.55
C MET A 56 1.88 -1.41 -8.31
N VAL A 57 3.05 -0.82 -8.13
CA VAL A 57 4.32 -1.40 -8.56
C VAL A 57 5.30 -1.42 -7.38
N GLN A 58 6.17 -2.41 -7.40
CA GLN A 58 7.28 -2.54 -6.46
C GLN A 58 8.57 -2.12 -7.16
#